data_AF-A0A0G1P9F8-F1
#
_entry.id   AF-A0A0G1P9F8-F1
#
_cell.length_a   1.000
_cell.length_b   1.000
_cell.length_c   1.000
_cell.angle_alpha   90.00
_cell.angle_beta   90.00
_cell.angle_gamma   90.00
#
_symmetry.space_group_name_H-M   'P 1'
#
loop_
_entity.id
_entity.type
_entity.pdbx_description
1 polymer ?
#
loop_
_entity_poly.entity_id
_entity_poly.type
_entity_poly.pdbx_seq_one_letter_code
_entity_poly.pdbx_strand_id
1 'polypeptide(L)'
;MSIERPNTPDGVAREVTETEMKMLSNFISLCLDLDISFEISFNTGRFIPGEYTIGPNGKFLSDDEIPTEHIVQGPQGIVIEVSNLCNSDADGNQKLFPNFYTAIKDGLQMLYYEATNKHGEEATRKAFGQYFRM
;
A
#
# COMPACT_ATOMS: atom_id res chain seq x y z
N MET A 1 16.49 23.66 25.77
CA MET A 1 15.29 22.81 25.79
C MET A 1 15.46 21.78 24.69
N SER A 2 15.71 20.53 25.06
CA SER A 2 15.75 19.40 24.14
C SER A 2 14.33 19.08 23.70
N ILE A 3 14.06 19.21 22.41
CA ILE A 3 12.81 18.76 21.80
C ILE A 3 12.84 17.23 21.85
N GLU A 4 12.06 16.64 22.75
CA GLU A 4 11.80 15.19 22.71
C GLU A 4 11.14 14.90 21.36
N ARG A 5 11.79 14.07 20.54
CA ARG A 5 11.19 13.59 19.30
C ARG A 5 9.92 12.82 19.66
N PRO A 6 8.77 13.05 18.99
CA PRO A 6 7.62 12.19 19.19
C PRO A 6 8.05 10.75 18.91
N ASN A 7 7.72 9.85 19.84
CA ASN A 7 7.98 8.42 19.71
C ASN A 7 7.50 7.96 18.35
N THR A 8 8.43 7.61 17.46
CA THR A 8 8.11 6.87 16.24
C THR A 8 7.31 5.66 16.69
N PRO A 9 6.12 5.39 16.12
CA PRO A 9 5.34 4.22 16.50
C PRO A 9 6.25 2.99 16.44
N ASP A 10 6.32 2.24 17.55
CA ASP A 10 7.04 0.96 17.61
C ASP A 10 6.51 0.06 16.49
N GLY A 11 7.21 0.01 15.36
CA GLY A 11 6.77 -0.72 14.18
C GLY A 11 7.22 -0.17 12.82
N VAL A 12 7.63 1.11 12.72
CA VAL A 12 7.91 1.72 11.39
C VAL A 12 9.36 1.55 10.91
N ALA A 13 10.32 1.37 11.82
CA ALA A 13 11.73 1.23 11.46
C ALA A 13 12.31 -0.09 11.99
N ARG A 14 12.00 -1.20 11.31
CA ARG A 14 12.80 -2.42 11.46
C ARG A 14 13.49 -2.75 10.15
N GLU A 15 14.65 -3.37 10.24
CA GLU A 15 15.34 -3.88 9.06
C GLU A 15 14.41 -4.86 8.32
N VAL A 16 14.37 -4.69 7.00
CA VAL A 16 13.69 -5.62 6.11
C VAL A 16 14.52 -6.89 6.08
N THR A 17 13.92 -8.02 6.39
CA THR A 17 14.60 -9.32 6.38
C THR A 17 14.97 -9.72 4.95
N GLU A 18 16.01 -10.56 4.80
CA GLU A 18 16.35 -11.13 3.48
C GLU A 18 15.16 -11.86 2.85
N THR A 19 14.33 -12.51 3.66
CA THR A 19 13.12 -13.21 3.20
C THR A 19 12.10 -12.22 2.62
N GLU A 20 11.88 -11.09 3.29
CA GLU A 20 11.00 -10.03 2.81
C GLU A 20 11.50 -9.42 1.50
N MET A 21 12.81 -9.17 1.39
CA MET A 21 13.42 -8.68 0.17
C MET A 21 13.31 -9.69 -0.99
N LYS A 22 13.55 -10.98 -0.73
CA LYS A 22 13.37 -12.03 -1.73
C LYS A 22 11.92 -12.13 -2.20
N MET A 23 10.97 -12.03 -1.27
CA MET A 23 9.55 -12.09 -1.62
C MET A 23 9.11 -10.87 -2.44
N LEU A 24 9.57 -9.67 -2.10
CA LEU A 24 9.36 -8.46 -2.91
C LEU A 24 9.98 -8.62 -4.30
N SER A 25 11.22 -9.11 -4.39
CA SER A 25 11.89 -9.36 -5.66
C SER A 25 11.13 -10.34 -6.55
N ASN A 26 10.63 -11.44 -5.96
CA ASN A 26 9.82 -12.43 -6.68
C ASN A 26 8.49 -11.83 -7.15
N PHE A 27 7.83 -11.03 -6.31
CA PHE A 27 6.59 -10.34 -6.67
C PHE A 27 6.80 -9.42 -7.87
N ILE A 28 7.83 -8.56 -7.84
CA ILE A 28 8.16 -7.65 -8.95
C ILE A 28 8.48 -8.45 -10.22
N SER A 29 9.27 -9.51 -10.11
CA SER A 29 9.67 -10.33 -11.27
C SER A 29 8.47 -11.02 -11.91
N LEU A 30 7.54 -11.54 -11.10
CA LEU A 30 6.30 -12.13 -11.61
C LEU A 30 5.41 -11.10 -12.31
N CYS A 31 5.26 -9.90 -11.74
CA CYS A 31 4.52 -8.82 -12.39
C CYS A 31 5.11 -8.48 -13.76
N LEU A 32 6.44 -8.43 -13.88
CA LEU A 32 7.12 -8.18 -15.16
C LEU A 32 6.93 -9.33 -16.16
N ASP A 33 7.13 -10.58 -15.74
CA ASP A 33 7.00 -11.76 -16.61
C ASP A 33 5.58 -11.96 -17.11
N LEU A 34 4.59 -11.62 -16.29
CA LEU A 34 3.17 -11.78 -16.59
C LEU A 34 2.56 -10.51 -17.19
N ASP A 35 3.33 -9.44 -17.40
CA ASP A 35 2.85 -8.15 -17.91
C ASP A 35 1.64 -7.64 -17.09
N ILE A 36 1.80 -7.58 -15.77
CA ILE A 36 0.78 -7.13 -14.81
C ILE A 36 1.33 -5.94 -14.04
N SER A 37 0.61 -4.82 -14.05
CA SER A 37 1.01 -3.62 -13.31
C SER A 37 0.72 -3.77 -11.83
N PHE A 38 1.52 -3.11 -10.99
CA PHE A 38 1.25 -3.00 -9.57
C PHE A 38 1.61 -1.61 -9.05
N GLU A 39 1.00 -1.21 -7.94
CA GLU A 39 1.36 -0.01 -7.18
C GLU A 39 1.53 -0.38 -5.72
N ILE A 40 2.53 0.22 -5.06
CA ILE A 40 2.67 0.18 -3.61
C ILE A 40 2.80 1.62 -3.15
N SER A 41 1.86 2.04 -2.31
CA SER A 41 1.83 3.40 -1.76
C SER A 41 1.67 3.34 -0.25
N PHE A 42 1.93 4.47 0.42
CA PHE A 42 1.75 4.59 1.87
C PHE A 42 0.67 5.64 2.16
N ASN A 43 -0.46 5.18 2.69
CA ASN A 43 -1.49 6.07 3.21
C ASN A 43 -1.02 6.61 4.56
N THR A 44 -0.78 7.93 4.61
CA THR A 44 -0.35 8.62 5.83
C THR A 44 -1.47 8.76 6.87
N GLY A 45 -2.71 8.45 6.48
CA GLY A 45 -3.92 8.68 7.26
C GLY A 45 -4.24 10.16 7.47
N ARG A 46 -3.42 11.08 6.96
CA ARG A 46 -3.63 12.51 7.14
C ARG A 46 -4.60 12.99 6.06
N PHE A 47 -5.73 13.53 6.48
CA PHE A 47 -6.68 14.14 5.57
C PHE A 47 -7.23 15.44 6.16
N ILE A 48 -7.68 16.32 5.27
CA ILE A 48 -8.30 17.58 5.64
C ILE A 48 -9.79 17.45 5.30
N PRO A 49 -10.69 17.47 6.29
CA PRO A 49 -12.13 17.50 6.02
C PRO A 49 -12.48 18.67 5.08
N GLY A 50 -13.39 18.43 4.13
CA GLY A 50 -13.71 19.43 3.09
C GLY A 50 -14.26 20.75 3.62
N GLU A 51 -14.77 20.79 4.85
CA GLU A 51 -15.17 22.04 5.52
C GLU A 51 -14.00 22.99 5.81
N TYR A 52 -12.78 22.47 5.91
CA TYR A 52 -11.56 23.24 6.18
C TYR A 52 -10.75 23.56 4.92
N THR A 53 -11.19 23.08 3.74
CA THR A 53 -10.48 23.35 2.48
C THR A 53 -10.98 24.60 1.76
N ILE A 54 -11.99 25.29 2.31
CA ILE A 54 -12.57 26.51 1.74
C ILE A 54 -12.31 27.70 2.67
N GLY A 55 -11.64 28.72 2.14
CA GLY A 55 -11.32 29.93 2.86
C GLY A 55 -12.52 30.88 3.04
N PRO A 56 -12.39 31.93 3.87
CA PRO A 56 -13.45 32.90 4.12
C PRO A 56 -13.96 33.64 2.87
N ASN A 57 -13.14 33.66 1.81
CA ASN A 57 -13.45 34.26 0.51
C ASN A 57 -14.12 33.27 -0.47
N GLY A 58 -14.46 32.05 -0.01
CA GLY A 58 -15.07 31.00 -0.82
C GLY A 58 -14.12 30.30 -1.80
N LYS A 59 -12.80 30.51 -1.69
CA LYS A 59 -11.80 29.84 -2.52
C LYS A 59 -11.22 28.61 -1.83
N PHE A 60 -10.77 27.63 -2.63
CA PHE A 60 -9.98 26.53 -2.11
C PHE A 60 -8.66 27.06 -1.53
N LEU A 61 -8.36 26.64 -0.31
CA LEU A 61 -7.09 26.89 0.36
C LEU A 61 -6.04 25.91 -0.17
N SER A 62 -4.80 26.37 -0.31
CA SER A 62 -3.66 25.47 -0.54
C SER A 62 -3.23 24.78 0.76
N ASP A 63 -2.50 23.67 0.65
CA ASP A 63 -2.11 22.84 1.80
C ASP A 63 -1.30 23.62 2.87
N ASP A 64 -0.57 24.66 2.47
CA ASP A 64 0.20 25.54 3.35
C ASP A 64 -0.65 26.64 4.01
N GLU A 65 -1.83 26.92 3.48
CA GLU A 65 -2.80 27.87 4.04
C GLU A 65 -3.72 27.21 5.08
N ILE A 66 -3.74 25.88 5.17
CA ILE A 66 -4.62 25.14 6.08
C ILE A 66 -3.90 24.94 7.43
N PRO A 67 -4.43 25.51 8.53
CA PRO A 67 -3.89 25.30 9.86
C PRO A 67 -3.75 23.81 10.22
N THR A 68 -2.65 23.46 10.88
CA THR A 68 -2.32 22.07 11.23
C THR A 68 -3.38 21.39 12.10
N GLU A 69 -4.12 22.16 12.90
CA GLU A 69 -5.24 21.69 13.73
C GLU A 69 -6.44 21.17 12.92
N HIS A 70 -6.54 21.50 11.64
CA HIS A 70 -7.58 20.98 10.74
C HIS A 70 -7.18 19.68 10.04
N ILE A 71 -5.94 19.24 10.20
CA ILE A 71 -5.48 17.97 9.68
C ILE A 71 -5.93 16.87 10.64
N VAL A 72 -6.83 16.02 10.17
CA VAL A 72 -7.34 14.89 10.94
C VAL A 72 -6.46 13.67 10.67
N GLN A 73 -6.22 12.90 11.73
CA GLN A 73 -5.50 11.65 11.65
C GLN A 73 -6.49 10.48 11.56
N GLY A 74 -6.54 9.86 10.39
CA GLY A 74 -7.20 8.60 10.14
C GLY A 74 -6.23 7.40 10.15
N PRO A 75 -6.74 6.21 9.76
CA PRO A 75 -5.93 5.01 9.62
C PRO A 75 -4.76 5.21 8.64
N GLN A 76 -3.59 4.68 8.99
CA GLN A 76 -2.38 4.74 8.18
C GLN A 76 -1.90 3.33 7.83
N GLY A 77 -1.22 3.18 6.72
CA GLY A 77 -0.63 1.90 6.33
C GLY A 77 -0.23 1.83 4.87
N ILE A 78 0.32 0.68 4.50
CA ILE A 78 0.71 0.40 3.12
C ILE A 78 -0.53 -0.03 2.35
N VAL A 79 -0.65 0.50 1.14
CA VAL A 79 -1.61 0.08 0.13
C VAL A 79 -0.84 -0.68 -0.94
N ILE A 80 -1.42 -1.78 -1.41
CA ILE A 80 -0.91 -2.51 -2.58
C ILE A 80 -2.06 -2.72 -3.55
N GLU A 81 -1.78 -2.44 -4.82
CA GLU A 81 -2.73 -2.62 -5.91
C GLU A 81 -2.09 -3.44 -7.03
N VAL A 82 -2.88 -4.29 -7.69
CA VAL A 82 -2.43 -5.12 -8.81
C VAL A 82 -3.44 -4.99 -9.94
N SER A 83 -3.06 -4.44 -11.09
CA SER A 83 -3.98 -4.07 -12.19
C SER A 83 -5.19 -3.23 -11.73
N ASN A 84 -4.99 -2.30 -10.78
CA ASN A 84 -6.04 -1.53 -10.10
C ASN A 84 -7.01 -2.37 -9.22
N LEU A 85 -6.70 -3.65 -8.98
CA LEU A 85 -7.36 -4.44 -7.96
C LEU A 85 -6.75 -4.12 -6.60
N CYS A 86 -7.61 -3.85 -5.63
CA CYS A 86 -7.28 -3.59 -4.25
C CYS A 86 -8.20 -4.43 -3.37
N ASN A 87 -7.66 -5.03 -2.32
CA ASN A 87 -8.48 -5.69 -1.32
C ASN A 87 -9.15 -4.68 -0.38
N SER A 88 -10.39 -4.98 0.00
CA SER A 88 -11.14 -4.19 0.98
C SER A 88 -11.04 -4.81 2.38
N ASP A 89 -11.15 -3.98 3.41
CA ASP A 89 -11.37 -4.40 4.78
C ASP A 89 -12.82 -4.86 5.03
N ALA A 90 -13.13 -5.22 6.28
CA ALA A 90 -14.46 -5.69 6.67
C ALA A 90 -15.56 -4.63 6.48
N ASP A 91 -15.19 -3.35 6.48
CA ASP A 91 -16.10 -2.22 6.33
C ASP A 91 -16.23 -1.78 4.86
N GLY A 92 -15.57 -2.49 3.93
CA GLY A 92 -15.57 -2.20 2.50
C GLY A 92 -14.60 -1.10 2.08
N ASN A 93 -13.80 -0.55 3.00
CA ASN A 93 -12.78 0.44 2.68
C ASN A 93 -11.54 -0.24 2.11
N GLN A 94 -10.68 0.52 1.43
CA GLN A 94 -9.37 0.02 1.01
C GLN A 94 -8.57 -0.48 2.22
N LYS A 95 -8.09 -1.72 2.13
CA LYS A 95 -7.35 -2.37 3.21
C LYS A 95 -5.95 -1.75 3.36
N LEU A 96 -5.61 -1.39 4.59
CA LEU A 96 -4.31 -0.82 4.95
C LEU A 96 -3.45 -1.85 5.69
N PHE A 97 -2.26 -2.11 5.18
CA PHE A 97 -1.35 -3.09 5.74
C PHE A 97 -0.35 -2.46 6.72
N PRO A 98 -0.10 -3.09 7.87
CA PRO A 98 0.82 -2.55 8.87
C PRO A 98 2.30 -2.64 8.46
N ASN A 99 2.66 -3.47 7.46
CA ASN A 99 4.03 -3.62 6.98
C ASN A 99 4.08 -4.20 5.55
N PHE A 100 5.25 -4.07 4.91
CA PHE A 100 5.47 -4.53 3.54
C PHE A 100 5.26 -6.03 3.38
N TYR A 101 5.61 -6.86 4.36
CA TYR A 101 5.46 -8.30 4.26
C TYR A 101 4.01 -8.73 4.09
N THR A 102 3.11 -8.18 4.90
CA THR A 102 1.68 -8.49 4.80
C THR A 102 1.07 -7.91 3.53
N ALA A 103 1.49 -6.71 3.12
CA ALA A 103 1.08 -6.12 1.84
C ALA A 103 1.50 -7.01 0.66
N ILE A 104 2.77 -7.39 0.54
CA ILE A 104 3.27 -8.22 -0.58
C ILE A 104 2.59 -9.59 -0.62
N LYS A 105 2.33 -10.23 0.53
CA LYS A 105 1.58 -11.48 0.55
C LYS A 105 0.18 -11.35 -0.06
N ASP A 106 -0.50 -10.27 0.27
CA ASP A 106 -1.84 -9.97 -0.22
C ASP A 106 -1.78 -9.61 -1.72
N GLY A 107 -0.79 -8.82 -2.12
CA GLY A 107 -0.47 -8.54 -3.52
C GLY A 107 -0.19 -9.79 -4.35
N LEU A 108 0.54 -10.78 -3.81
CA LEU A 108 0.80 -12.05 -4.48
C LEU A 108 -0.49 -12.85 -4.74
N GLN A 109 -1.46 -12.79 -3.82
CA GLN A 109 -2.77 -13.43 -4.02
C GLN A 109 -3.56 -12.73 -5.12
N MET A 110 -3.58 -11.39 -5.12
CA MET A 110 -4.23 -10.59 -6.17
C MET A 110 -3.56 -10.83 -7.53
N LEU A 111 -2.24 -10.87 -7.57
CA LEU A 111 -1.45 -11.19 -8.76
C LEU A 111 -1.77 -12.59 -9.29
N TYR A 112 -1.89 -13.59 -8.42
CA TYR A 112 -2.27 -14.94 -8.85
C TYR A 112 -3.65 -14.94 -9.50
N TYR A 113 -4.63 -14.29 -8.87
CA TYR A 113 -5.98 -14.16 -9.41
C TYR A 113 -5.99 -13.46 -10.78
N GLU A 114 -5.33 -12.31 -10.88
CA GLU A 114 -5.26 -11.53 -12.12
C GLU A 114 -4.52 -12.28 -13.22
N ALA A 115 -3.41 -12.94 -12.88
CA ALA A 115 -2.66 -13.77 -13.81
C ALA A 115 -3.49 -14.96 -14.31
N THR A 116 -4.23 -15.63 -13.44
CA THR A 116 -5.13 -16.72 -13.84
C THR A 116 -6.23 -16.22 -14.78
N ASN A 117 -6.78 -15.02 -14.55
CA ASN A 117 -7.77 -14.42 -15.46
C ASN A 117 -7.16 -14.06 -16.82
N LYS A 118 -5.93 -13.51 -16.85
CA LYS A 118 -5.28 -13.02 -18.09
C LYS A 118 -4.62 -14.14 -18.91
N HIS A 119 -3.99 -15.11 -18.24
CA HIS A 119 -3.09 -16.11 -18.87
C HIS A 119 -3.54 -17.56 -18.67
N GLY A 120 -4.51 -17.80 -17.80
CA GLY A 120 -5.00 -19.14 -17.45
C GLY A 120 -4.21 -19.82 -16.34
N GLU A 121 -4.90 -20.69 -15.60
CA GLU A 121 -4.41 -21.32 -14.36
C GLU A 121 -3.10 -22.10 -14.54
N GLU A 122 -2.92 -22.84 -15.65
CA GLU A 122 -1.71 -23.64 -15.87
C GLU A 122 -0.47 -22.77 -16.08
N ALA A 123 -0.60 -21.70 -16.86
CA ALA A 123 0.48 -20.74 -17.10
C ALA A 123 0.86 -20.01 -15.81
N THR A 124 -0.15 -19.56 -15.05
CA THR A 124 0.05 -18.91 -13.75
C THR A 124 0.78 -19.82 -12.77
N ARG A 125 0.32 -21.07 -12.61
CA ARG A 125 1.00 -22.04 -11.72
C ARG A 125 2.43 -22.28 -12.10
N LYS A 126 2.72 -22.40 -13.40
CA LYS A 126 4.08 -22.59 -13.90
C LYS A 126 4.97 -21.39 -13.57
N ALA A 127 4.47 -20.16 -13.79
CA ALA A 127 5.20 -18.93 -13.46
C ALA A 127 5.47 -18.84 -11.94
N PHE A 128 4.42 -18.94 -11.11
CA PHE A 128 4.58 -18.90 -9.65
C PHE A 128 5.50 -20.02 -9.13
N GLY A 129 5.41 -21.23 -9.70
CA GLY A 129 6.27 -22.35 -9.35
C GLY A 129 7.75 -22.15 -9.70
N GLN A 130 8.11 -21.27 -10.64
CA GLN A 130 9.50 -20.92 -10.91
C GLN A 130 10.09 -20.05 -9.81
N TYR A 131 9.31 -19.12 -9.27
CA TYR A 131 9.76 -18.14 -8.27
C TYR A 131 9.61 -18.60 -6.82
N PHE A 132 8.64 -19.47 -6.53
CA PHE A 132 8.34 -19.93 -5.18
C PHE A 132 8.53 -21.44 -4.99
N ARG A 133 9.46 -22.06 -5.73
CA ARG A 133 9.80 -23.50 -5.58
C ARG A 133 9.84 -23.89 -4.11
N MET A 134 8.86 -24.68 -3.67
CA MET A 134 8.92 -25.50 -2.46
C MET A 134 9.73 -26.76 -2.77
#